data_AF-A0AA41X9K2-F1
#
_entry.id   AF-A0AA41X9K2-F1
#
_cell.length_a   1.000
_cell.length_b   1.000
_cell.length_c   1.000
_cell.angle_alpha   90.00
_cell.angle_beta   90.00
_cell.angle_gamma   90.00
#
_symmetry.space_group_name_H-M   'P 1'
#
loop_
_entity.id
_entity.type
_entity.pdbx_description
1 polymer ?
#
loop_
_entity_poly.entity_id
_entity_poly.type
_entity_poly.pdbx_seq_one_letter_code
_entity_poly.pdbx_strand_id
1 'polypeptide(L)'
;MGWREDRSWKVVFPEQHVFLLREHNWGFIAWEHALEQGWTTRNATVFQLDNHMDDAYDGAIVPGVIEAKSARELYPLTREVLGHQKIVGMDNYLFAAFARETIQKVVYVCPKHKSVKDREPLDLSRWEEKDIASLQSALPEGRLELYRGKHLLSIEDLQKYEQDEGYLPYLDGQSRADHSVILSIDFDIFTEYLEMVKEPGDVKLKDEETIREQMRYIKNAYQWDVITVALSPWYVGGEENAEIILRLFLEEFGLNLGQAQDWSVLQ
;
A
#
# COMPACT_ATOMS: atom_id res chain seq x y z
N MET A 1 -22.55 4.26 7.87
CA MET A 1 -22.14 2.96 8.43
C MET A 1 -20.67 3.07 8.81
N GLY A 2 -20.25 2.41 9.88
CA GLY A 2 -18.84 2.40 10.29
C GLY A 2 -18.02 1.36 9.53
N TRP A 3 -16.69 1.41 9.68
CA TRP A 3 -15.77 0.48 9.01
C TRP A 3 -15.96 -0.98 9.41
N ARG A 4 -16.52 -1.27 10.60
CA ARG A 4 -16.82 -2.65 11.02
C ARG A 4 -17.85 -3.32 10.12
N GLU A 5 -18.87 -2.58 9.69
CA GLU A 5 -20.03 -3.11 8.97
C GLU A 5 -19.91 -3.00 7.44
N ASP A 6 -19.17 -2.00 6.96
CA ASP A 6 -19.07 -1.68 5.54
C ASP A 6 -17.71 -2.07 4.97
N ARG A 7 -17.69 -3.15 4.17
CA ARG A 7 -16.48 -3.61 3.46
C ARG A 7 -15.91 -2.58 2.48
N SER A 8 -16.75 -1.66 2.02
CA SER A 8 -16.38 -0.58 1.12
C SER A 8 -16.01 0.71 1.85
N TRP A 9 -15.95 0.68 3.19
CA TRP A 9 -15.61 1.82 4.02
C TRP A 9 -14.21 2.33 3.72
N LYS A 10 -14.14 3.65 3.58
CA LYS A 10 -12.94 4.36 3.21
C LYS A 10 -13.19 5.86 3.40
N VAL A 11 -12.24 6.55 3.99
CA VAL A 11 -12.33 7.99 4.29
C VAL A 11 -10.99 8.66 4.03
N VAL A 12 -11.00 9.98 3.87
CA VAL A 12 -9.81 10.79 3.63
C VAL A 12 -9.74 11.97 4.60
N PHE A 13 -8.53 12.31 5.04
CA PHE A 13 -8.17 13.53 5.74
C PHE A 13 -7.49 14.47 4.73
N PRO A 14 -8.23 15.37 4.06
CA PRO A 14 -7.70 16.12 2.92
C PRO A 14 -6.64 17.15 3.30
N GLU A 15 -6.56 17.60 4.55
CA GLU A 15 -5.52 18.53 4.99
C GLU A 15 -4.17 17.82 5.22
N GLN A 16 -4.21 16.53 5.58
CA GLN A 16 -3.05 15.70 5.89
C GLN A 16 -2.72 14.70 4.77
N HIS A 17 -3.55 14.64 3.73
CA HIS A 17 -3.49 13.66 2.63
C HIS A 17 -3.43 12.19 3.12
N VAL A 18 -4.19 11.88 4.17
CA VAL A 18 -4.26 10.53 4.75
C VAL A 18 -5.56 9.85 4.33
N PHE A 19 -5.45 8.69 3.71
CA PHE A 19 -6.58 7.82 3.39
C PHE A 19 -6.63 6.66 4.37
N LEU A 20 -7.79 6.43 4.96
CA LEU A 20 -8.07 5.21 5.71
C LEU A 20 -9.01 4.34 4.87
N LEU A 21 -8.64 3.07 4.72
CA LEU A 21 -9.27 2.11 3.84
C LEU A 21 -9.52 0.85 4.66
N ARG A 22 -10.69 0.24 4.53
CA ARG A 22 -10.90 -1.02 5.25
C ARG A 22 -10.04 -2.17 4.68
N GLU A 23 -9.83 -2.17 3.36
CA GLU A 23 -9.04 -3.16 2.62
C GLU A 23 -7.97 -2.43 1.80
N HIS A 24 -6.76 -2.99 1.67
CA HIS A 24 -5.64 -2.34 0.98
C HIS A 24 -5.85 -2.15 -0.52
N ASN A 25 -6.75 -2.91 -1.15
CA ASN A 25 -7.02 -2.88 -2.59
C ASN A 25 -7.43 -1.47 -3.09
N TRP A 26 -7.94 -0.62 -2.20
CA TRP A 26 -8.27 0.77 -2.52
C TRP A 26 -7.05 1.70 -2.66
N GLY A 27 -5.85 1.27 -2.27
CA GLY A 27 -4.63 2.08 -2.24
C GLY A 27 -4.30 2.68 -3.60
N PHE A 28 -4.35 1.89 -4.67
CA PHE A 28 -4.09 2.39 -6.03
C PHE A 28 -5.06 3.50 -6.46
N ILE A 29 -6.36 3.33 -6.19
CA ILE A 29 -7.37 4.35 -6.48
C ILE A 29 -7.11 5.62 -5.64
N ALA A 30 -6.60 5.46 -4.43
CA ALA A 30 -6.27 6.57 -3.54
C ALA A 30 -5.11 7.40 -4.08
N TRP A 31 -4.09 6.74 -4.62
CA TRP A 31 -2.94 7.41 -5.20
C TRP A 31 -3.29 8.10 -6.53
N GLU A 32 -4.12 7.47 -7.37
CA GLU A 32 -4.62 8.11 -8.60
C GLU A 32 -5.48 9.33 -8.28
N HIS A 33 -6.33 9.26 -7.25
CA HIS A 33 -7.08 10.42 -6.80
C HIS A 33 -6.14 11.53 -6.27
N ALA A 34 -5.13 11.16 -5.48
CA ALA A 34 -4.15 12.10 -4.97
C ALA A 34 -3.37 12.80 -6.11
N LEU A 35 -3.06 12.10 -7.21
CA LEU A 35 -2.49 12.70 -8.41
C LEU A 35 -3.41 13.76 -9.01
N GLU A 36 -4.71 13.48 -9.13
CA GLU A 36 -5.70 14.42 -9.66
C GLU A 36 -5.84 15.68 -8.79
N GLN A 37 -5.71 15.53 -7.47
CA GLN A 37 -5.72 16.65 -6.54
C GLN A 37 -4.39 17.41 -6.48
N GLY A 38 -3.34 16.91 -7.14
CA GLY A 38 -1.99 17.47 -7.08
C GLY A 38 -1.28 17.28 -5.74
N TRP A 39 -1.70 16.28 -4.95
CA TRP A 39 -1.08 15.94 -3.66
C TRP A 39 0.18 15.10 -3.84
N THR A 40 0.31 14.40 -4.96
CA THR A 40 1.50 13.62 -5.34
C THR A 40 1.83 13.84 -6.81
N THR A 41 3.02 13.42 -7.23
CA THR A 41 3.49 13.46 -8.63
C THR A 41 3.53 12.06 -9.24
N ARG A 42 3.50 12.00 -10.57
CA ARG A 42 3.77 10.73 -11.29
C ARG A 42 5.15 10.19 -10.94
N ASN A 43 5.30 8.89 -11.10
CA ASN A 43 6.51 8.13 -10.83
C ASN A 43 7.02 8.24 -9.39
N ALA A 44 6.10 8.36 -8.42
CA ALA A 44 6.44 8.44 -7.00
C ALA A 44 7.19 7.18 -6.50
N THR A 45 7.87 7.33 -5.37
CA THR A 45 8.34 6.19 -4.57
C THR A 45 7.26 5.84 -3.55
N VAL A 46 6.85 4.58 -3.48
CA VAL A 46 5.96 4.09 -2.43
C VAL A 46 6.72 3.24 -1.43
N PHE A 47 6.49 3.47 -0.14
CA PHE A 47 6.92 2.60 0.95
C PHE A 47 5.72 1.73 1.34
N GLN A 48 5.81 0.44 1.04
CA GLN A 48 4.78 -0.55 1.38
C GLN A 48 5.19 -1.24 2.68
N LEU A 49 4.48 -0.95 3.77
CA LEU A 49 4.68 -1.54 5.08
C LEU A 49 3.58 -2.56 5.32
N ASP A 50 3.97 -3.82 5.35
CA ASP A 50 3.04 -4.95 5.25
C ASP A 50 3.67 -6.20 5.85
N ASN A 51 2.89 -7.12 6.40
CA ASN A 51 3.39 -8.42 6.82
C ASN A 51 3.44 -9.44 5.67
N HIS A 52 2.84 -9.10 4.52
CA HIS A 52 2.82 -9.85 3.28
C HIS A 52 3.52 -9.08 2.16
N MET A 53 3.88 -9.78 1.09
CA MET A 53 4.72 -9.19 0.05
C MET A 53 3.93 -8.40 -0.98
N ASP A 54 2.63 -8.65 -1.12
CA ASP A 54 1.75 -8.02 -2.10
C ASP A 54 2.46 -7.85 -3.46
N ASP A 55 2.91 -8.95 -4.07
CA ASP A 55 3.68 -8.95 -5.32
C ASP A 55 2.91 -9.54 -6.52
N ALA A 56 1.59 -9.63 -6.43
CA ALA A 56 0.76 -10.03 -7.55
C ALA A 56 0.72 -8.93 -8.63
N TYR A 57 0.65 -9.34 -9.90
CA TYR A 57 0.72 -8.44 -11.05
C TYR A 57 -0.61 -8.26 -11.77
N ASP A 58 -1.65 -8.93 -11.28
CA ASP A 58 -3.00 -9.00 -11.83
C ASP A 58 -3.57 -7.60 -12.11
N GLY A 59 -3.34 -6.64 -11.21
CA GLY A 59 -3.81 -5.26 -11.39
C GLY A 59 -3.29 -4.55 -12.64
N ALA A 60 -2.08 -4.90 -13.13
CA ALA A 60 -1.51 -4.30 -14.34
C ALA A 60 -2.13 -4.84 -15.64
N ILE A 61 -2.76 -6.01 -15.61
CA ILE A 61 -3.30 -6.69 -16.79
C ILE A 61 -4.83 -6.57 -16.91
N VAL A 62 -5.48 -5.86 -15.99
CA VAL A 62 -6.93 -5.63 -16.05
C VAL A 62 -7.25 -4.71 -17.24
N PRO A 63 -8.13 -5.14 -18.18
CA PRO A 63 -8.46 -4.35 -19.36
C PRO A 63 -8.99 -2.95 -19.02
N GLY A 64 -8.47 -1.92 -19.69
CA GLY A 64 -8.90 -0.54 -19.51
C GLY A 64 -8.15 0.22 -18.40
N VAL A 65 -7.39 -0.47 -17.54
CA VAL A 65 -6.69 0.18 -16.42
C VAL A 65 -5.62 1.14 -16.91
N ILE A 66 -4.85 0.77 -17.94
CA ILE A 66 -3.79 1.63 -18.47
C ILE A 66 -4.40 2.84 -19.21
N GLU A 67 -5.54 2.64 -19.88
CA GLU A 67 -6.18 3.66 -20.71
C GLU A 67 -7.03 4.65 -19.91
N ALA A 68 -7.47 4.28 -18.71
CA ALA A 68 -8.29 5.14 -17.86
C ALA A 68 -7.65 6.50 -17.65
N LYS A 69 -8.44 7.57 -17.63
CA LYS A 69 -7.94 8.95 -17.51
C LYS A 69 -8.12 9.55 -16.13
N SER A 70 -8.83 8.86 -15.26
CA SER A 70 -9.16 9.32 -13.92
C SER A 70 -9.38 8.17 -12.94
N ALA A 71 -9.25 8.47 -11.64
CA ALA A 71 -9.63 7.58 -10.54
C ALA A 71 -11.10 7.14 -10.66
N ARG A 72 -11.98 8.02 -11.15
CA ARG A 72 -13.39 7.70 -11.40
C ARG A 72 -13.59 6.65 -12.49
N GLU A 73 -12.78 6.68 -13.55
CA GLU A 73 -12.81 5.66 -14.61
C GLU A 73 -12.20 4.33 -14.15
N LEU A 74 -11.25 4.37 -13.22
CA LEU A 74 -10.63 3.17 -12.65
C LEU A 74 -11.58 2.43 -11.71
N TYR A 75 -12.34 3.15 -10.89
CA TYR A 75 -13.27 2.57 -9.92
C TYR A 75 -14.12 1.39 -10.44
N PRO A 76 -14.83 1.49 -11.58
CA PRO A 76 -15.64 0.37 -12.09
C PRO A 76 -14.80 -0.79 -12.66
N LEU A 77 -13.58 -0.53 -13.11
CA LEU A 77 -12.69 -1.54 -13.70
C LEU A 77 -12.06 -2.44 -12.63
N THR A 78 -11.79 -1.85 -11.47
CA THR A 78 -11.17 -2.55 -10.36
C THR A 78 -12.21 -3.21 -9.45
N ARG A 79 -13.51 -3.20 -9.80
CA ARG A 79 -14.60 -3.61 -8.91
C ARG A 79 -14.90 -5.12 -8.96
N GLU A 80 -14.95 -5.76 -7.80
CA GLU A 80 -15.53 -7.09 -7.58
C GLU A 80 -16.89 -7.04 -6.88
N VAL A 81 -17.63 -8.14 -6.97
CA VAL A 81 -18.89 -8.35 -6.22
C VAL A 81 -18.76 -9.59 -5.34
N LEU A 82 -18.74 -9.39 -4.02
CA LEU A 82 -18.71 -10.46 -3.03
C LEU A 82 -20.03 -10.47 -2.26
N GLY A 83 -20.91 -11.42 -2.59
CA GLY A 83 -22.29 -11.45 -2.12
C GLY A 83 -23.09 -10.23 -2.60
N HIS A 84 -23.52 -9.36 -1.68
CA HIS A 84 -24.23 -8.11 -1.99
C HIS A 84 -23.34 -6.86 -1.95
N GLN A 85 -22.06 -7.01 -1.60
CA GLN A 85 -21.14 -5.89 -1.45
C GLN A 85 -20.24 -5.75 -2.68
N LYS A 86 -19.91 -4.51 -3.02
CA LYS A 86 -18.98 -4.15 -4.09
C LYS A 86 -17.64 -3.76 -3.45
N ILE A 87 -16.57 -4.45 -3.81
CA ILE A 87 -15.21 -4.23 -3.32
C ILE A 87 -14.27 -3.98 -4.49
N VAL A 88 -13.00 -3.66 -4.24
CA VAL A 88 -11.97 -3.67 -5.30
C VAL A 88 -11.41 -5.10 -5.39
N GLY A 89 -11.51 -5.73 -6.57
CA GLY A 89 -11.13 -7.13 -6.83
C GLY A 89 -9.76 -7.32 -7.46
N MET A 90 -8.88 -6.34 -7.31
CA MET A 90 -7.46 -6.55 -7.62
C MET A 90 -6.80 -7.03 -6.33
N ASP A 91 -6.22 -8.22 -6.35
CA ASP A 91 -5.44 -8.75 -5.24
C ASP A 91 -4.18 -7.89 -5.02
N ASN A 92 -3.78 -7.12 -6.04
CA ASN A 92 -2.66 -6.21 -5.94
C ASN A 92 -2.87 -4.84 -6.60
N TYR A 93 -2.43 -3.81 -5.89
CA TYR A 93 -2.56 -2.42 -6.28
C TYR A 93 -1.22 -1.79 -6.71
N LEU A 94 -0.07 -2.38 -6.35
CA LEU A 94 1.24 -1.86 -6.70
C LEU A 94 1.52 -1.95 -8.20
N PHE A 95 1.29 -3.11 -8.82
CA PHE A 95 1.53 -3.28 -10.25
C PHE A 95 0.57 -2.45 -11.12
N ALA A 96 -0.68 -2.24 -10.69
CA ALA A 96 -1.62 -1.33 -11.37
C ALA A 96 -1.11 0.12 -11.33
N ALA A 97 -0.67 0.59 -10.16
CA ALA A 97 -0.08 1.91 -9.97
C ALA A 97 1.22 2.07 -10.79
N PHE A 98 2.04 1.03 -10.85
CA PHE A 98 3.24 1.02 -11.68
C PHE A 98 2.89 1.08 -13.18
N ALA A 99 1.94 0.28 -13.65
CA ALA A 99 1.52 0.26 -15.05
C ALA A 99 1.11 1.64 -15.57
N ARG A 100 0.51 2.46 -14.69
CA ARG A 100 0.03 3.81 -14.99
C ARG A 100 0.98 4.94 -14.65
N GLU A 101 2.21 4.62 -14.26
CA GLU A 101 3.22 5.60 -13.85
C GLU A 101 2.78 6.44 -12.64
N THR A 102 1.86 5.94 -11.82
CA THR A 102 1.52 6.52 -10.51
C THR A 102 2.73 6.40 -9.61
N ILE A 103 3.24 5.18 -9.52
CA ILE A 103 4.47 4.83 -8.82
C ILE A 103 5.50 4.32 -9.81
N GLN A 104 6.75 4.36 -9.38
CA GLN A 104 7.86 3.88 -10.17
C GLN A 104 8.82 3.03 -9.34
N LYS A 105 8.96 3.37 -8.06
CA LYS A 105 9.86 2.72 -7.11
C LYS A 105 9.04 2.19 -5.94
N VAL A 106 9.39 1.00 -5.48
CA VAL A 106 8.76 0.39 -4.29
C VAL A 106 9.83 0.07 -3.25
N VAL A 107 9.63 0.54 -2.03
CA VAL A 107 10.36 0.07 -0.86
C VAL A 107 9.43 -0.86 -0.10
N TYR A 108 9.64 -2.17 -0.25
CA TYR A 108 8.94 -3.18 0.50
C TYR A 108 9.55 -3.27 1.89
N VAL A 109 8.71 -3.13 2.93
CA VAL A 109 9.07 -3.33 4.32
C VAL A 109 8.20 -4.47 4.84
N CYS A 110 8.63 -5.70 4.55
CA CYS A 110 7.89 -6.91 4.86
C CYS A 110 8.83 -8.10 5.05
N PRO A 111 8.50 -9.05 5.94
CA PRO A 111 9.33 -10.21 6.19
C PRO A 111 9.41 -11.14 4.96
N LYS A 112 10.49 -11.92 4.85
CA LYS A 112 10.60 -12.94 3.80
C LYS A 112 9.73 -14.15 4.13
N HIS A 113 8.85 -14.50 3.20
CA HIS A 113 8.08 -15.72 3.27
C HIS A 113 8.96 -16.94 2.97
N LYS A 114 9.14 -17.86 3.91
CA LYS A 114 10.02 -19.03 3.72
C LYS A 114 9.48 -20.04 2.70
N SER A 115 8.16 -20.07 2.48
CA SER A 115 7.52 -21.02 1.55
C SER A 115 7.38 -20.51 0.12
N VAL A 116 7.60 -19.21 -0.13
CA VAL A 116 7.64 -18.68 -1.49
C VAL A 116 9.05 -18.93 -2.00
N LYS A 117 9.20 -19.91 -2.90
CA LYS A 117 10.47 -20.21 -3.57
C LYS A 117 11.03 -18.92 -4.18
N ASP A 118 12.05 -18.34 -3.57
CA ASP A 118 12.99 -17.34 -4.13
C ASP A 118 12.41 -16.15 -4.92
N ARG A 119 11.09 -15.94 -4.95
CA ARG A 119 10.45 -14.84 -5.68
C ARG A 119 10.74 -13.57 -4.92
N GLU A 120 11.73 -12.85 -5.42
CA GLU A 120 12.04 -11.51 -4.97
C GLU A 120 11.20 -10.55 -5.82
N PRO A 121 10.39 -9.68 -5.20
CA PRO A 121 9.41 -8.86 -5.91
C PRO A 121 10.09 -7.90 -6.90
N LEU A 122 11.37 -7.60 -6.67
CA LEU A 122 12.19 -6.68 -7.45
C LEU A 122 13.17 -7.37 -8.40
N ASP A 123 13.30 -8.70 -8.35
CA ASP A 123 14.13 -9.48 -9.28
C ASP A 123 13.23 -10.23 -10.27
N LEU A 124 12.81 -9.51 -11.31
CA LEU A 124 11.94 -10.03 -12.36
C LEU A 124 12.54 -11.24 -13.11
N SER A 125 13.87 -11.45 -13.04
CA SER A 125 14.49 -12.64 -13.63
C SER A 125 14.11 -13.95 -12.93
N ARG A 126 13.57 -13.86 -11.71
CA ARG A 126 13.09 -14.99 -10.90
C ARG A 126 11.59 -15.24 -11.03
N TRP A 127 10.89 -14.41 -11.81
CA TRP A 127 9.46 -14.58 -12.04
C TRP A 127 9.20 -15.64 -13.10
N GLU A 128 8.02 -16.23 -13.08
CA GLU A 128 7.63 -17.22 -14.08
C GLU A 128 7.54 -16.55 -15.47
N GLU A 129 8.03 -17.24 -16.50
CA GLU A 129 8.08 -16.71 -17.88
C GLU A 129 6.70 -16.24 -18.37
N LYS A 130 5.63 -16.97 -18.00
CA LYS A 130 4.24 -16.61 -18.33
C LYS A 130 3.80 -15.27 -17.72
N ASP A 131 4.29 -14.95 -16.53
CA ASP A 131 3.91 -13.74 -15.80
C ASP A 131 4.60 -12.55 -16.44
N ILE A 132 5.89 -12.70 -16.76
CA ILE A 132 6.67 -11.71 -17.52
C ILE A 132 6.07 -11.48 -18.91
N ALA A 133 5.72 -12.53 -19.64
CA ALA A 133 5.09 -12.41 -20.96
C ALA A 133 3.73 -11.68 -20.89
N SER A 134 2.94 -11.95 -19.84
CA SER A 134 1.66 -11.27 -19.62
C SER A 134 1.88 -9.77 -19.38
N LEU A 135 2.82 -9.42 -18.50
CA LEU A 135 3.20 -8.03 -18.23
C LEU A 135 3.74 -7.32 -19.47
N GLN A 136 4.65 -7.94 -20.22
CA GLN A 136 5.20 -7.37 -21.45
C GLN A 136 4.14 -7.14 -22.53
N SER A 137 3.08 -7.96 -22.56
CA SER A 137 1.98 -7.79 -23.49
C SER A 137 1.02 -6.66 -23.11
N ALA A 138 0.90 -6.37 -21.81
CA ALA A 138 -0.01 -5.36 -21.27
C ALA A 138 0.65 -3.98 -21.16
N LEU A 139 1.94 -3.93 -20.82
CA LEU A 139 2.66 -2.70 -20.54
C LEU A 139 3.29 -2.09 -21.81
N PRO A 140 3.49 -0.75 -21.84
CA PRO A 140 4.30 -0.12 -22.88
C PRO A 140 5.72 -0.71 -22.94
N GLU A 141 6.30 -0.72 -24.14
CA GLU A 141 7.68 -1.17 -24.37
C GLU A 141 8.66 -0.40 -23.46
N GLY A 142 9.58 -1.13 -22.81
CA GLY A 142 10.55 -0.52 -21.90
C GLY A 142 10.02 -0.19 -20.50
N ARG A 143 8.71 -0.35 -20.24
CA ARG A 143 8.11 -0.01 -18.93
C ARG A 143 8.66 -0.90 -17.83
N LEU A 144 8.69 -2.21 -18.07
CA LEU A 144 8.98 -3.23 -17.04
C LEU A 144 10.43 -3.11 -16.52
N GLU A 145 11.36 -2.71 -17.37
CA GLU A 145 12.77 -2.44 -17.08
C GLU A 145 12.96 -1.28 -16.10
N LEU A 146 11.93 -0.44 -15.95
CA LEU A 146 11.91 0.64 -14.97
C LEU A 146 11.45 0.15 -13.59
N TYR A 147 10.90 -1.06 -13.43
CA TYR A 147 10.48 -1.53 -12.11
C TYR A 147 11.69 -1.78 -11.22
N ARG A 148 11.77 -1.06 -10.09
CA ARG A 148 12.94 -1.07 -9.22
C ARG A 148 12.58 -0.69 -7.80
N GLY A 149 13.45 -0.98 -6.85
CA GLY A 149 13.12 -0.77 -5.45
C GLY A 149 14.12 -1.33 -4.47
N LYS A 150 13.67 -1.47 -3.23
CA LYS A 150 14.38 -2.15 -2.15
C LYS A 150 13.42 -3.06 -1.39
N HIS A 151 13.90 -4.22 -0.97
CA HIS A 151 13.19 -5.07 -0.01
C HIS A 151 13.94 -5.06 1.33
N LEU A 152 13.23 -4.66 2.37
CA LEU A 152 13.66 -4.58 3.76
C LEU A 152 12.75 -5.48 4.58
N LEU A 153 13.29 -6.16 5.59
CA LEU A 153 12.57 -7.24 6.28
C LEU A 153 11.67 -6.74 7.40
N SER A 154 11.92 -5.53 7.90
CA SER A 154 11.19 -4.93 9.00
C SER A 154 11.38 -3.42 9.07
N ILE A 155 10.60 -2.77 9.93
CA ILE A 155 10.72 -1.33 10.21
C ILE A 155 12.08 -1.02 10.85
N GLU A 156 12.63 -1.94 11.66
CA GLU A 156 13.98 -1.79 12.23
C GLU A 156 15.06 -1.82 11.15
N ASP A 157 14.88 -2.64 10.11
CA ASP A 157 15.81 -2.67 8.98
C ASP A 157 15.70 -1.41 8.11
N LEU A 158 14.49 -0.84 7.97
CA LEU A 158 14.32 0.50 7.39
C LEU A 158 15.06 1.56 8.20
N GLN A 159 14.94 1.54 9.52
CA GLN A 159 15.63 2.46 10.40
C GLN A 159 17.16 2.35 10.31
N LYS A 160 17.70 1.13 10.28
CA LYS A 160 19.15 0.93 10.10
C LYS A 160 19.61 1.41 8.73
N TYR A 161 18.85 1.08 7.68
CA TYR A 161 19.21 1.45 6.32
C TYR A 161 19.33 2.98 6.17
N GLU A 162 18.38 3.73 6.71
CA GLU A 162 18.44 5.20 6.71
C GLU A 162 19.67 5.76 7.42
N GLN A 163 20.10 5.12 8.51
CA GLN A 163 21.28 5.52 9.28
C GLN A 163 22.58 5.24 8.51
N ASP A 164 22.65 4.10 7.82
CA ASP A 164 23.87 3.60 7.20
C ASP A 164 24.08 4.12 5.76
N GLU A 165 23.02 4.16 4.95
CA GLU A 165 23.08 4.35 3.49
C GLU A 165 22.47 5.69 3.02
N GLY A 166 21.81 6.43 3.92
CA GLY A 166 21.17 7.71 3.62
C GLY A 166 19.76 7.61 3.02
N TYR A 167 19.30 8.70 2.40
CA TYR A 167 17.89 8.98 2.08
C TYR A 167 17.33 8.10 0.94
N LEU A 168 16.57 7.05 1.28
CA LEU A 168 15.97 6.07 0.35
C LEU A 168 15.06 6.61 -0.78
N PRO A 169 14.24 7.66 -0.59
CA PRO A 169 13.22 8.01 -1.58
C PRO A 169 13.77 8.50 -2.91
N TYR A 170 14.98 9.09 -2.89
CA TYR A 170 15.62 9.75 -4.02
C TYR A 170 16.77 8.94 -4.60
N LEU A 171 16.56 7.63 -4.76
CA LEU A 171 17.45 6.82 -5.58
C LEU A 171 17.69 7.58 -6.90
N ASP A 172 18.93 7.60 -7.39
CA ASP A 172 19.31 8.25 -8.66
C ASP A 172 19.45 9.78 -8.63
N GLY A 173 19.61 10.41 -7.47
CA GLY A 173 19.96 11.84 -7.37
C GLY A 173 18.79 12.80 -7.64
N GLN A 174 17.56 12.31 -7.52
CA GLN A 174 16.35 13.13 -7.63
C GLN A 174 16.27 14.15 -6.47
N SER A 175 15.67 15.31 -6.74
CA SER A 175 15.39 16.31 -5.72
C SER A 175 14.01 16.07 -5.09
N ARG A 176 13.82 16.49 -3.84
CA ARG A 176 12.50 16.51 -3.19
C ARG A 176 11.46 17.36 -3.93
N ALA A 177 11.89 18.38 -4.66
CA ALA A 177 10.98 19.28 -5.36
C ALA A 177 10.27 18.59 -6.53
N ASP A 178 10.87 17.53 -7.07
CA ASP A 178 10.40 16.89 -8.32
C ASP A 178 9.93 15.46 -8.11
N HIS A 179 9.91 14.96 -6.87
CA HIS A 179 9.66 13.55 -6.59
C HIS A 179 8.87 13.32 -5.30
N SER A 180 7.64 12.83 -5.46
CA SER A 180 6.77 12.48 -4.33
C SER A 180 7.09 11.13 -3.69
N VAL A 181 6.79 11.04 -2.40
CA VAL A 181 6.95 9.86 -1.56
C VAL A 181 5.62 9.51 -0.90
N ILE A 182 5.15 8.29 -1.15
CA ILE A 182 3.90 7.76 -0.64
C ILE A 182 4.21 6.74 0.46
N LEU A 183 3.47 6.82 1.56
CA LEU A 183 3.46 5.79 2.60
C LEU A 183 2.19 4.96 2.47
N SER A 184 2.35 3.64 2.39
CA SER A 184 1.25 2.68 2.38
C SER A 184 1.44 1.70 3.51
N ILE A 185 0.50 1.66 4.44
CA ILE A 185 0.54 0.82 5.64
C ILE A 185 -0.63 -0.17 5.58
N ASP A 186 -0.35 -1.46 5.61
CA ASP A 186 -1.30 -2.45 6.12
C ASP A 186 -1.08 -2.62 7.61
N PHE A 187 -2.15 -2.61 8.41
CA PHE A 187 -2.06 -2.75 9.86
C PHE A 187 -1.49 -4.09 10.32
N ASP A 188 -1.47 -5.10 9.45
CA ASP A 188 -0.85 -6.37 9.77
C ASP A 188 0.67 -6.27 10.02
N ILE A 189 1.35 -5.20 9.59
CA ILE A 189 2.75 -4.93 9.94
C ILE A 189 2.97 -4.83 11.45
N PHE A 190 1.92 -4.51 12.20
CA PHE A 190 1.93 -4.39 13.66
C PHE A 190 1.61 -5.71 14.39
N THR A 191 1.52 -6.81 13.65
CA THR A 191 1.36 -8.15 14.19
C THR A 191 2.70 -8.86 14.38
N GLU A 192 2.74 -9.84 15.26
CA GLU A 192 3.79 -10.84 15.31
C GLU A 192 3.78 -11.62 13.99
N TYR A 193 4.93 -11.71 13.31
CA TYR A 193 4.99 -12.42 12.04
C TYR A 193 4.64 -13.90 12.23
N LEU A 194 3.65 -14.36 11.46
CA LEU A 194 3.26 -15.75 11.37
C LEU A 194 3.36 -16.19 9.92
N GLU A 195 4.22 -17.18 9.66
CA GLU A 195 4.45 -17.72 8.30
C GLU A 195 3.17 -18.27 7.65
N MET A 196 2.17 -18.64 8.45
CA MET A 196 0.83 -18.96 7.96
C MET A 196 -0.21 -18.55 9.00
N VAL A 197 -1.06 -17.59 8.66
CA VAL A 197 -2.30 -17.32 9.38
C VAL A 197 -3.39 -18.23 8.80
N LYS A 198 -3.88 -19.19 9.59
CA LYS A 198 -4.97 -20.07 9.15
C LYS A 198 -6.33 -19.50 9.54
N GLU A 199 -6.38 -18.89 10.72
CA GLU A 199 -7.56 -18.23 11.24
C GLU A 199 -7.17 -16.91 11.93
N PRO A 200 -8.07 -15.90 12.00
CA PRO A 200 -7.76 -14.62 12.65
C PRO A 200 -7.30 -14.79 14.11
N GLY A 201 -7.82 -15.79 14.82
CA GLY A 201 -7.44 -16.06 16.22
C GLY A 201 -5.98 -16.48 16.42
N ASP A 202 -5.26 -16.83 15.35
CA ASP A 202 -3.83 -17.15 15.41
C ASP A 202 -2.98 -15.88 15.52
N VAL A 203 -3.48 -14.75 15.02
CA VAL A 203 -2.75 -13.49 14.92
C VAL A 203 -2.61 -12.84 16.29
N LYS A 204 -1.38 -12.41 16.61
CA LYS A 204 -1.08 -11.65 17.82
C LYS A 204 -0.56 -10.28 17.44
N LEU A 205 -1.06 -9.26 18.10
CA LEU A 205 -0.48 -7.93 17.99
C LEU A 205 0.87 -7.90 18.71
N LYS A 206 1.79 -7.08 18.20
CA LYS A 206 2.91 -6.57 18.99
C LYS A 206 2.35 -5.80 20.18
N ASP A 207 3.16 -5.60 21.22
CA ASP A 207 2.74 -4.78 22.35
C ASP A 207 2.51 -3.31 21.92
N GLU A 208 1.64 -2.61 22.65
CA GLU A 208 1.21 -1.24 22.30
C GLU A 208 2.40 -0.26 22.25
N GLU A 209 3.41 -0.42 23.11
CA GLU A 209 4.57 0.47 23.13
C GLU A 209 5.40 0.30 21.86
N THR A 210 5.69 -0.94 21.46
CA THR A 210 6.35 -1.26 20.19
C THR A 210 5.58 -0.69 18.99
N ILE A 211 4.25 -0.86 18.94
CA ILE A 211 3.42 -0.32 17.84
C ILE A 211 3.55 1.21 17.77
N ARG A 212 3.44 1.90 18.91
CA ARG A 212 3.56 3.37 18.96
C ARG A 212 4.95 3.84 18.57
N GLU A 213 6.01 3.17 19.01
CA GLU A 213 7.39 3.48 18.61
C GLU A 213 7.57 3.36 17.10
N GLN A 214 7.08 2.26 16.51
CA GLN A 214 7.10 2.05 15.07
C GLN A 214 6.30 3.13 14.33
N MET A 215 5.07 3.45 14.76
CA MET A 215 4.26 4.53 14.16
C MET A 215 4.94 5.90 14.23
N ARG A 216 5.53 6.25 15.39
CA ARG A 216 6.28 7.50 15.55
C ARG A 216 7.49 7.56 14.64
N TYR A 217 8.22 6.47 14.51
CA TYR A 217 9.34 6.40 13.58
C TYR A 217 8.85 6.62 12.13
N ILE A 218 7.89 5.83 11.66
CA ILE A 218 7.36 5.90 10.29
C ILE A 218 6.85 7.31 9.97
N LYS A 219 6.05 7.90 10.87
CA LYS A 219 5.52 9.25 10.71
C LYS A 219 6.61 10.30 10.47
N ASN A 220 7.77 10.13 11.11
CA ASN A 220 8.86 11.11 11.10
C ASN A 220 10.00 10.74 10.13
N ALA A 221 10.00 9.53 9.56
CA ALA A 221 11.06 9.06 8.66
C ALA A 221 11.18 9.95 7.42
N TYR A 222 10.03 10.33 6.85
CA TYR A 222 9.95 11.20 5.69
C TYR A 222 8.81 12.20 5.84
N GLN A 223 8.92 13.33 5.13
CA GLN A 223 7.73 14.14 4.86
C GLN A 223 6.97 13.46 3.71
N TRP A 224 5.95 12.70 4.08
CA TRP A 224 5.08 11.96 3.18
C TRP A 224 4.13 12.91 2.44
N ASP A 225 4.00 12.72 1.13
CA ASP A 225 3.07 13.51 0.31
C ASP A 225 1.64 12.96 0.41
N VAL A 226 1.52 11.63 0.52
CA VAL A 226 0.27 10.88 0.68
C VAL A 226 0.52 9.70 1.62
N ILE A 227 -0.46 9.42 2.48
CA ILE A 227 -0.46 8.23 3.35
C ILE A 227 -1.74 7.43 3.08
N THR A 228 -1.61 6.14 2.77
CA THR A 228 -2.72 5.18 2.71
C THR A 228 -2.59 4.18 3.84
N VAL A 229 -3.71 3.87 4.50
CA VAL A 229 -3.75 2.92 5.61
C VAL A 229 -4.87 1.92 5.38
N ALA A 230 -4.53 0.64 5.34
CA ALA A 230 -5.47 -0.47 5.30
C ALA A 230 -5.66 -1.07 6.69
N LEU A 231 -6.92 -1.19 7.12
CA LEU A 231 -7.26 -1.76 8.43
C LEU A 231 -7.18 -3.29 8.44
N SER A 232 -7.51 -3.91 7.31
CA SER A 232 -7.39 -5.35 7.03
C SER A 232 -7.77 -6.24 8.22
N PRO A 233 -9.01 -6.14 8.79
CA PRO A 233 -9.33 -6.74 10.09
C PRO A 233 -9.05 -8.24 10.21
N TRP A 234 -9.17 -8.97 9.11
CA TRP A 234 -8.86 -10.41 9.07
C TRP A 234 -7.38 -10.69 9.40
N TYR A 235 -6.47 -9.88 8.86
CA TYR A 235 -5.02 -10.07 8.96
C TYR A 235 -4.43 -9.59 10.27
N VAL A 236 -5.17 -8.77 11.03
CA VAL A 236 -4.79 -8.32 12.39
C VAL A 236 -5.47 -9.12 13.50
N GLY A 237 -6.24 -10.16 13.17
CA GLY A 237 -6.88 -11.05 14.14
C GLY A 237 -8.27 -10.63 14.61
N GLY A 238 -8.94 -9.76 13.86
CA GLY A 238 -10.32 -9.36 14.09
C GLY A 238 -10.50 -7.85 14.18
N GLU A 239 -11.77 -7.44 14.29
CA GLU A 239 -12.15 -6.04 14.36
C GLU A 239 -11.68 -5.36 15.66
N GLU A 240 -11.62 -6.08 16.78
CA GLU A 240 -11.13 -5.54 18.04
C GLU A 240 -9.68 -5.09 17.93
N ASN A 241 -8.83 -5.92 17.31
CA ASN A 241 -7.42 -5.61 17.09
C ASN A 241 -7.25 -4.47 16.08
N ALA A 242 -8.01 -4.47 14.98
CA ALA A 242 -8.02 -3.37 14.02
C ALA A 242 -8.44 -2.05 14.68
N GLU A 243 -9.41 -2.06 15.59
CA GLU A 243 -9.83 -0.86 16.34
C GLU A 243 -8.73 -0.34 17.27
N ILE A 244 -8.02 -1.24 17.95
CA ILE A 244 -6.87 -0.87 18.78
C ILE A 244 -5.83 -0.16 17.91
N ILE A 245 -5.38 -0.78 16.82
CA ILE A 245 -4.36 -0.20 15.94
C ILE A 245 -4.84 1.12 15.32
N LEU A 246 -6.10 1.20 14.88
CA LEU A 246 -6.69 2.41 14.33
C LEU A 246 -6.63 3.56 15.34
N ARG A 247 -7.01 3.31 16.60
CA ARG A 247 -6.94 4.30 17.67
C ARG A 247 -5.50 4.79 17.87
N LEU A 248 -4.52 3.87 17.94
CA LEU A 248 -3.11 4.23 18.09
C LEU A 248 -2.63 5.08 16.91
N PHE A 249 -2.98 4.69 15.68
CA PHE A 249 -2.65 5.42 14.48
C PHE A 249 -3.21 6.85 14.52
N LEU A 250 -4.50 7.00 14.82
CA LEU A 250 -5.14 8.33 14.91
C LEU A 250 -4.47 9.21 15.97
N GLU A 251 -4.12 8.66 17.13
CA GLU A 251 -3.42 9.38 18.19
C GLU A 251 -2.01 9.82 17.76
N GLU A 252 -1.18 8.90 17.26
CA GLU A 252 0.20 9.20 16.87
C GLU A 252 0.26 10.12 15.64
N PHE A 253 -0.69 10.02 14.70
CA PHE A 253 -0.79 10.91 13.54
C PHE A 253 -1.55 12.20 13.82
N GLY A 254 -2.18 12.35 14.99
CA GLY A 254 -2.93 13.55 15.38
C GLY A 254 -4.19 13.77 14.56
N LEU A 255 -4.87 12.68 14.18
CA LEU A 255 -6.05 12.69 13.32
C LEU A 255 -7.32 12.48 14.15
N ASN A 256 -8.40 13.16 13.79
CA ASN A 256 -9.70 12.98 14.40
C ASN A 256 -10.71 12.49 13.35
N LEU A 257 -11.24 11.28 13.49
CA LEU A 257 -12.20 10.70 12.54
C LEU A 257 -13.41 11.60 12.24
N GLY A 258 -13.80 12.51 13.13
CA GLY A 258 -14.87 13.49 12.87
C GLY A 258 -14.52 14.55 11.81
N GLN A 259 -13.24 14.69 11.46
CA GLN A 259 -12.73 15.55 10.38
C GLN A 259 -12.55 14.79 9.06
N ALA A 260 -12.64 13.46 9.08
CA ALA A 260 -12.49 12.64 7.89
C ALA A 260 -13.70 12.81 6.97
N GLN A 261 -13.44 12.85 5.67
CA GLN A 261 -14.46 12.94 4.64
C GLN A 261 -14.65 11.57 3.99
N ASP A 262 -15.90 11.20 3.74
CA ASP A 262 -16.18 10.03 2.91
C ASP A 262 -15.81 10.36 1.46
N TRP A 263 -14.77 9.70 0.94
CA TRP A 263 -14.34 9.86 -0.45
C TRP A 263 -15.06 8.89 -1.41
N SER A 264 -16.11 8.20 -0.96
CA SER A 264 -17.05 7.47 -1.83
C SER A 264 -17.72 8.37 -2.89
N VAL A 265 -17.59 9.70 -2.77
CA VAL A 265 -17.99 10.67 -3.80
C VAL A 265 -17.27 10.49 -5.15
N LEU A 266 -16.18 9.73 -5.19
CA LEU A 266 -15.47 9.36 -6.43
C LEU A 266 -16.13 8.20 -7.19
N GLN A 267 -17.17 7.57 -6.63
CA GLN A 267 -17.99 6.52 -7.24
C GLN A 267 -19.06 7.10 -8.18
#